data_AF-A0A559V4L6-F1
#
_entry.id   AF-A0A559V4L6-F1
#
_cell.length_a   1.000
_cell.length_b   1.000
_cell.length_c   1.000
_cell.angle_alpha   90.00
_cell.angle_beta   90.00
_cell.angle_gamma   90.00
#
_symmetry.space_group_name_H-M   'P 1'
#
loop_
_entity.id
_entity.type
_entity.pdbx_description
1 polymer ?
#
loop_
_entity_poly.entity_id
_entity_poly.type
_entity_poly.pdbx_seq_one_letter_code
_entity_poly.pdbx_strand_id
1 'polypeptide(L)'
;MGQGRGWEGAVLRLLRARDFVCTVTEAEDVTPRYRRLRLTDGGLLAVTGVHPTMWVRLWFSDAGRPHQRAYTLVDPDPATGTFGLEFALHDGRAADWARAARPGDTIEATVQGTGFQRPDPAPSHIVAIGDPASLPAINSLLDALPSAPATIWFEGTLDGLPCHADPARHEIREVPRRDAGARLTDRVRAELPVVLDGTPDPYVWIACDTATTRTLAAYVRRELGLPRTRVHAQGYWRAS
;
A
#
# COMPACT_ATOMS: atom_id res chain seq x y z
N MET A 1 18.84 27.68 -14.16
CA MET A 1 19.24 28.33 -12.89
C MET A 1 18.10 28.13 -11.91
N GLY A 2 18.37 27.44 -10.80
CA GLY A 2 17.35 26.90 -9.91
C GLY A 2 16.70 27.90 -8.97
N GLN A 3 15.39 27.76 -8.81
CA GLN A 3 14.54 28.26 -7.73
C GLN A 3 13.42 27.22 -7.57
N GLY A 4 12.97 26.75 -6.42
CA GLY A 4 13.43 26.83 -5.03
C GLY A 4 12.82 25.61 -4.33
N ARG A 5 13.63 24.61 -3.99
CA ARG A 5 13.20 23.37 -3.34
C ARG A 5 13.06 23.61 -1.84
N GLY A 6 11.85 23.51 -1.29
CA GLY A 6 11.52 23.78 0.11
C GLY A 6 12.31 22.94 1.13
N TRP A 7 12.21 23.32 2.40
CA TRP A 7 12.91 22.73 3.55
C TRP A 7 12.86 21.19 3.58
N GLU A 8 11.72 20.59 3.24
CA GLU A 8 11.57 19.13 3.15
C GLU A 8 12.50 18.50 2.09
N GLY A 9 12.61 19.10 0.90
CA GLY A 9 13.51 18.65 -0.17
C GLY A 9 14.99 18.95 0.09
N ALA A 10 15.30 19.84 1.05
CA ALA A 10 16.66 20.05 1.55
C ALA A 10 17.02 19.02 2.63
N VAL A 11 16.10 18.70 3.54
CA VAL A 11 16.25 17.66 4.55
C VAL A 11 16.42 16.28 3.90
N LEU A 12 15.64 15.97 2.86
CA LEU A 12 15.76 14.70 2.12
C LEU A 12 17.12 14.55 1.39
N ARG A 13 17.64 15.65 0.81
CA ARG A 13 19.00 15.68 0.23
C ARG A 13 20.09 15.51 1.27
N LEU A 14 19.94 16.10 2.46
CA LEU A 14 20.87 15.93 3.57
C LEU A 14 20.90 14.47 4.06
N LEU A 15 19.80 13.73 3.89
CA LEU A 15 19.61 12.34 4.32
C LEU A 15 20.08 11.27 3.31
N ARG A 16 20.81 11.63 2.24
CA ARG A 16 21.34 10.68 1.23
C ARG A 16 20.30 9.82 0.53
N ALA A 17 19.03 10.23 0.48
CA ALA A 17 18.06 9.53 -0.36
C ALA A 17 18.47 9.73 -1.82
N ARG A 18 18.83 8.64 -2.51
CA ARG A 18 19.09 8.68 -3.95
C ARG A 18 17.75 8.80 -4.66
N ASP A 19 17.61 9.82 -5.50
CA ASP A 19 16.48 9.93 -6.41
C ASP A 19 16.75 9.01 -7.60
N PHE A 20 15.76 8.20 -7.96
CA PHE A 20 15.76 7.31 -9.11
C PHE A 20 14.78 7.87 -10.15
N VAL A 21 15.06 7.62 -11.42
CA VAL A 21 14.13 7.97 -12.50
C VAL A 21 13.53 6.68 -13.02
N CYS A 22 12.24 6.49 -12.77
CA CYS A 22 11.50 5.35 -13.27
C CYS A 22 10.86 5.72 -14.61
N THR A 23 10.89 4.81 -15.59
CA THR A 23 10.31 5.05 -16.92
C THR A 23 9.18 4.08 -17.18
N VAL A 24 7.99 4.59 -17.52
CA VAL A 24 6.83 3.78 -17.86
C VAL A 24 7.12 2.97 -19.12
N THR A 25 6.86 1.67 -19.07
CA THR A 25 7.00 0.74 -20.20
C THR A 25 5.64 0.26 -20.70
N GLU A 26 4.64 0.21 -19.82
CA GLU A 26 3.29 -0.27 -20.12
C GLU A 26 2.27 0.48 -19.28
N ALA A 27 1.05 0.66 -19.83
CA ALA A 27 -0.08 1.23 -19.13
C ALA A 27 -1.35 0.42 -19.43
N GLU A 28 -2.05 0.02 -18.37
CA GLU A 28 -3.24 -0.83 -18.42
C GLU A 28 -4.34 -0.22 -17.54
N ASP A 29 -5.52 0.00 -18.12
CA ASP A 29 -6.72 0.35 -17.36
C ASP A 29 -7.39 -0.95 -16.89
N VAL A 30 -7.01 -1.43 -15.70
CA VAL A 30 -7.50 -2.69 -15.09
C VAL A 30 -9.01 -2.61 -14.83
N THR A 31 -9.48 -1.46 -14.34
CA THR A 31 -10.90 -1.09 -14.31
C THR A 31 -11.02 0.41 -14.64
N PRO A 32 -12.23 0.97 -14.86
CA PRO A 32 -12.39 2.40 -15.07
C PRO A 32 -11.87 3.28 -13.92
N ARG A 33 -11.67 2.70 -12.72
CA ARG A 33 -11.24 3.38 -11.49
C ARG A 33 -9.92 2.84 -10.96
N TYR A 34 -9.23 1.99 -11.72
CA TYR A 34 -7.99 1.34 -11.28
C TYR A 34 -7.04 1.16 -12.45
N ARG A 35 -5.84 1.73 -12.36
CA ARG A 35 -4.87 1.71 -13.44
C ARG A 35 -3.55 1.13 -12.98
N ARG A 36 -2.96 0.27 -13.80
CA ARG A 36 -1.64 -0.33 -13.60
C ARG A 36 -0.65 0.26 -14.60
N LEU A 37 0.53 0.63 -14.12
CA LEU A 37 1.67 1.01 -14.93
C LEU A 37 2.81 0.03 -14.64
N ARG A 38 3.52 -0.45 -15.67
CA ARG A 38 4.83 -1.09 -15.49
C ARG A 38 5.94 -0.10 -15.77
N LEU A 39 7.03 -0.18 -15.01
CA LEU A 39 8.14 0.75 -15.08
C LEU A 39 9.47 0.01 -15.03
N THR A 40 10.48 0.57 -15.69
CA THR A 40 11.89 0.34 -15.34
C THR A 40 12.27 1.20 -14.14
N ASP A 41 13.18 0.72 -13.31
CA ASP A 41 13.41 1.23 -11.95
C ASP A 41 14.59 2.21 -11.81
N GLY A 42 15.36 2.42 -12.88
CA GLY A 42 16.55 3.28 -12.84
C GLY A 42 17.65 2.79 -11.89
N GLY A 43 17.69 1.50 -11.58
CA GLY A 43 18.64 0.87 -10.64
C GLY A 43 18.19 0.89 -9.17
N LEU A 44 16.94 1.26 -8.90
CA LEU A 44 16.36 1.35 -7.56
C LEU A 44 16.46 0.01 -6.80
N LEU A 45 15.95 -1.07 -7.37
CA LEU A 45 15.85 -2.38 -6.72
C LEU A 45 17.23 -2.98 -6.44
N ALA A 46 18.20 -2.74 -7.32
CA ALA A 46 19.58 -3.19 -7.13
C ALA A 46 20.26 -2.52 -5.92
N VAL A 47 19.87 -1.29 -5.58
CA VAL A 47 20.43 -0.55 -4.44
C VAL A 47 19.69 -0.87 -3.15
N THR A 48 18.36 -1.04 -3.19
CA THR A 48 17.53 -1.12 -1.99
C THR A 48 17.13 -2.53 -1.60
N GLY A 49 17.23 -3.49 -2.52
CA GLY A 49 16.58 -4.78 -2.38
C GLY A 49 15.05 -4.66 -2.44
N VAL A 50 14.37 -5.75 -2.11
CA VAL A 50 12.90 -5.87 -2.11
C VAL A 50 12.41 -6.45 -0.80
N HIS A 51 11.21 -6.04 -0.39
CA HIS A 51 10.49 -6.66 0.72
C HIS A 51 8.97 -6.53 0.52
N PRO A 52 8.16 -7.30 1.27
CA PRO A 52 6.70 -7.18 1.21
C PRO A 52 6.24 -5.77 1.59
N THR A 53 5.13 -5.32 1.01
CA THR A 53 4.53 -4.00 1.25
C THR A 53 5.47 -2.82 0.96
N MET A 54 6.53 -3.04 0.17
CA MET A 54 7.51 -2.02 -0.16
C MET A 54 6.87 -0.91 -0.98
N TRP A 55 7.24 0.33 -0.68
CA TRP A 55 6.69 1.50 -1.37
C TRP A 55 7.77 2.53 -1.67
N VAL A 56 7.52 3.29 -2.73
CA VAL A 56 8.34 4.43 -3.17
C VAL A 56 7.55 5.71 -3.02
N ARG A 57 8.28 6.80 -2.85
CA ARG A 57 7.72 8.14 -2.94
C ARG A 57 7.92 8.68 -4.34
N LEU A 58 6.83 8.92 -5.05
CA LEU A 58 6.84 9.49 -6.39
C LEU A 58 6.64 11.00 -6.33
N TRP A 59 7.35 11.72 -7.19
CA TRP A 59 7.30 13.18 -7.30
C TRP A 59 6.54 13.62 -8.54
N PHE A 60 5.36 14.19 -8.31
CA PHE A 60 4.48 14.74 -9.34
C PHE A 60 4.72 16.25 -9.47
N SER A 61 4.64 16.74 -10.71
CA SER A 61 4.69 18.18 -11.00
C SER A 61 3.36 18.84 -10.60
N ASP A 62 3.40 19.85 -9.72
CA ASP A 62 2.24 20.71 -9.41
C ASP A 62 2.62 22.18 -9.54
N ALA A 63 2.57 22.73 -10.76
CA ALA A 63 2.85 24.14 -11.04
C ALA A 63 4.16 24.65 -10.40
N GLY A 64 5.21 23.82 -10.41
CA GLY A 64 6.52 24.13 -9.81
C GLY A 64 6.64 23.84 -8.31
N ARG A 65 5.59 23.36 -7.63
CA ARG A 65 5.65 22.89 -6.25
C ARG A 65 5.86 21.38 -6.20
N PRO A 66 6.67 20.88 -5.25
CA PRO A 66 6.84 19.45 -5.06
C PRO A 66 5.54 18.83 -4.54
N HIS A 67 4.95 17.91 -5.32
CA HIS A 67 3.79 17.13 -4.90
C HIS A 67 4.18 15.66 -4.85
N GLN A 68 4.31 15.10 -3.65
CA GLN A 68 4.78 13.73 -3.47
C GLN A 68 3.67 12.80 -2.98
N ARG A 69 3.62 11.56 -3.48
CA ARG A 69 2.73 10.50 -2.98
C ARG A 69 3.47 9.17 -2.88
N ALA A 70 3.10 8.36 -1.90
CA ALA A 70 3.65 7.03 -1.74
C ALA A 70 2.84 6.02 -2.56
N TYR A 71 3.52 5.10 -3.23
CA TYR A 71 2.90 4.00 -3.95
C TYR A 71 3.66 2.70 -3.68
N THR A 72 2.90 1.63 -3.44
CA THR A 72 3.43 0.29 -3.24
C THR A 72 3.92 -0.29 -4.57
N LEU A 73 5.05 -0.99 -4.53
CA LEU A 73 5.59 -1.72 -5.67
C LEU A 73 4.77 -2.99 -5.88
N VAL A 74 4.35 -3.22 -7.12
CA VAL A 74 3.70 -4.46 -7.57
C VAL A 74 4.75 -5.31 -8.27
N ASP A 75 4.85 -6.58 -7.90
CA ASP A 75 5.73 -7.57 -8.53
C ASP A 75 7.16 -7.05 -8.88
N PRO A 76 7.90 -6.48 -7.92
CA PRO A 76 9.24 -5.96 -8.21
C PRO A 76 10.19 -7.10 -8.57
N ASP A 77 10.88 -6.97 -9.69
CA ASP A 77 11.87 -7.92 -10.20
C ASP A 77 13.26 -7.27 -10.27
N PRO A 78 14.14 -7.54 -9.28
CA PRO A 78 15.51 -7.03 -9.28
C PRO A 78 16.37 -7.54 -10.44
N ALA A 79 16.04 -8.68 -11.06
CA ALA A 79 16.82 -9.23 -12.16
C ALA A 79 16.62 -8.42 -13.45
N THR A 80 15.41 -7.93 -13.68
CA THR A 80 15.08 -7.10 -14.85
C THR A 80 15.07 -5.59 -14.53
N GLY A 81 15.11 -5.21 -13.26
CA GLY A 81 15.01 -3.81 -12.84
C GLY A 81 13.64 -3.23 -13.17
N THR A 82 12.57 -4.03 -12.98
CA THR A 82 11.20 -3.63 -13.31
C THR A 82 10.27 -3.82 -12.11
N PHE A 83 9.19 -3.04 -12.09
CA PHE A 83 8.10 -3.19 -11.13
C PHE A 83 6.83 -2.55 -11.69
N GLY A 84 5.69 -2.88 -11.09
CA GLY A 84 4.41 -2.25 -11.35
C GLY A 84 4.04 -1.22 -10.30
N LEU A 85 3.17 -0.29 -10.69
CA LEU A 85 2.47 0.64 -9.80
C LEU A 85 0.99 0.61 -10.11
N GLU A 86 0.16 0.54 -9.08
CA GLU A 86 -1.29 0.53 -9.20
C GLU A 86 -1.90 1.77 -8.56
N PHE A 87 -2.81 2.41 -9.30
CA PHE A 87 -3.44 3.67 -8.97
C PHE A 87 -4.94 3.48 -8.82
N ALA A 88 -5.44 3.54 -7.59
CA ALA A 88 -6.85 3.78 -7.34
C ALA A 88 -7.21 5.21 -7.79
N LEU A 89 -7.95 5.32 -8.89
CA LEU A 89 -8.20 6.61 -9.55
C LEU A 89 -9.27 7.42 -8.81
N HIS A 90 -8.85 8.57 -8.30
CA HIS A 90 -9.68 9.59 -7.67
C HIS A 90 -9.27 10.98 -8.20
N ASP A 91 -9.79 12.06 -7.63
CA ASP A 91 -9.37 13.40 -8.02
C ASP A 91 -8.01 13.76 -7.41
N GLY A 92 -7.10 14.29 -8.22
CA GLY A 92 -5.81 14.79 -7.75
C GLY A 92 -4.63 14.44 -8.64
N ARG A 93 -3.51 15.13 -8.41
CA ARG A 93 -2.34 15.15 -9.30
C ARG A 93 -1.78 13.77 -9.65
N ALA A 94 -1.70 12.88 -8.68
CA ALA A 94 -1.13 11.56 -8.92
C ALA A 94 -2.04 10.70 -9.81
N ALA A 95 -3.36 10.77 -9.61
CA ALA A 95 -4.34 10.10 -10.47
C ALA A 95 -4.42 10.75 -11.85
N ASP A 96 -4.35 12.08 -11.94
CA ASP A 96 -4.31 12.82 -13.22
C ASP A 96 -3.09 12.42 -14.06
N TRP A 97 -1.92 12.38 -13.42
CA TRP A 97 -0.69 11.90 -14.06
C TRP A 97 -0.85 10.45 -14.51
N ALA A 98 -1.36 9.56 -13.64
CA ALA A 98 -1.53 8.15 -14.00
C ALA A 98 -2.46 7.96 -15.21
N ARG A 99 -3.59 8.67 -15.28
CA ARG A 99 -4.50 8.66 -16.45
C ARG A 99 -3.79 9.07 -17.74
N ALA A 100 -2.91 10.07 -17.66
CA ALA A 100 -2.17 10.59 -18.79
C ALA A 100 -0.93 9.77 -19.16
N ALA A 101 -0.36 9.01 -18.22
CA ALA A 101 0.90 8.30 -18.40
C ALA A 101 0.88 7.30 -19.57
N ARG A 102 1.92 7.31 -20.38
CA ARG A 102 2.16 6.43 -21.54
C ARG A 102 3.59 5.88 -21.51
N PRO A 103 3.87 4.78 -22.22
CA PRO A 103 5.24 4.29 -22.37
C PRO A 103 6.21 5.40 -22.81
N GLY A 104 7.34 5.50 -22.13
CA GLY A 104 8.33 6.56 -22.31
C GLY A 104 8.23 7.72 -21.31
N ASP A 105 7.08 7.90 -20.63
CA ASP A 105 6.96 8.91 -19.57
C ASP A 105 7.82 8.54 -18.36
N THR A 106 8.42 9.54 -17.73
CA THR A 106 9.31 9.35 -16.58
C THR A 106 8.74 9.97 -15.30
N ILE A 107 9.08 9.38 -14.16
CA ILE A 107 8.76 9.94 -12.84
C ILE A 107 9.94 9.75 -11.87
N GLU A 108 10.24 10.79 -11.09
CA GLU A 108 11.24 10.69 -10.02
C GLU A 108 10.66 9.89 -8.83
N ALA A 109 11.47 8.99 -8.29
CA ALA A 109 11.14 8.14 -7.16
C ALA A 109 12.22 8.19 -6.08
N THR A 110 11.81 8.23 -4.82
CA THR A 110 12.69 8.15 -3.66
C THR A 110 12.27 6.98 -2.78
N VAL A 111 13.22 6.09 -2.43
CA VAL A 111 12.98 5.01 -1.45
C VAL A 111 13.43 5.49 -0.08
N GLN A 112 12.48 5.69 0.83
CA GLN A 112 12.80 6.06 2.20
C GLN A 112 11.65 5.71 3.16
N GLY A 113 11.99 5.14 4.32
CA GLY A 113 11.03 4.88 5.39
C GLY A 113 10.10 3.69 5.15
N THR A 114 10.35 2.93 4.08
CA THR A 114 9.73 1.63 3.85
C THR A 114 10.52 0.53 4.54
N GLY A 115 9.84 -0.53 4.95
CA GLY A 115 10.44 -1.67 5.64
C GLY A 115 9.38 -2.70 5.98
N PHE A 116 9.82 -3.95 6.11
CA PHE A 116 8.96 -5.05 6.53
C PHE A 116 9.73 -5.93 7.49
N GLN A 117 9.19 -6.09 8.70
CA GLN A 117 9.67 -7.07 9.65
C GLN A 117 8.71 -8.26 9.61
N ARG A 118 9.23 -9.41 9.20
CA ARG A 118 8.44 -10.64 9.21
C ARG A 118 8.01 -10.94 10.65
N PRO A 119 6.71 -11.22 10.91
CA PRO A 119 6.27 -11.59 12.25
C PRO A 119 6.95 -12.89 12.68
N ASP A 120 7.44 -12.90 13.92
CA ASP A 120 8.05 -14.05 14.57
C ASP A 120 7.36 -14.24 15.94
N PRO A 121 6.74 -15.41 16.22
CA PRO A 121 6.58 -16.56 15.33
C PRO A 121 5.75 -16.26 14.09
N ALA A 122 5.86 -17.12 13.07
CA ALA A 122 5.08 -17.01 11.84
C ALA A 122 3.57 -16.90 12.16
N PRO A 123 2.80 -16.06 11.46
CA PRO A 123 1.39 -15.86 11.79
C PRO A 123 0.57 -17.14 11.67
N SER A 124 -0.19 -17.46 12.72
CA SER A 124 -1.22 -18.49 12.66
C SER A 124 -2.42 -18.04 11.82
N HIS A 125 -2.65 -16.73 11.73
CA HIS A 125 -3.68 -16.11 10.91
C HIS A 125 -3.29 -14.67 10.54
N ILE A 126 -3.55 -14.26 9.30
CA ILE A 126 -3.39 -12.87 8.86
C ILE A 126 -4.75 -12.19 8.89
N VAL A 127 -4.84 -11.00 9.49
CA VAL A 127 -5.99 -10.12 9.36
C VAL A 127 -5.55 -8.90 8.58
N ALA A 128 -6.03 -8.76 7.34
CA ALA A 128 -5.77 -7.57 6.54
C ALA A 128 -7.02 -6.69 6.49
N ILE A 129 -6.84 -5.39 6.67
CA ILE A 129 -7.92 -4.40 6.57
C ILE A 129 -7.43 -3.30 5.65
N GLY A 130 -8.10 -3.14 4.51
CA GLY A 130 -7.64 -2.24 3.47
C GLY A 130 -8.72 -1.82 2.49
N ASP A 131 -8.29 -1.18 1.42
CA ASP A 131 -9.12 -0.60 0.36
C ASP A 131 -8.33 -0.69 -0.97
N PRO A 132 -8.86 -0.23 -2.12
CA PRO A 132 -8.13 -0.32 -3.39
C PRO A 132 -6.74 0.31 -3.38
N ALA A 133 -6.48 1.33 -2.57
CA ALA A 133 -5.16 1.96 -2.49
C ALA A 133 -4.12 1.07 -1.78
N SER A 134 -4.55 0.15 -0.92
CA SER A 134 -3.67 -0.79 -0.21
C SER A 134 -3.67 -2.21 -0.76
N LEU A 135 -4.50 -2.53 -1.75
CA LEU A 135 -4.54 -3.84 -2.41
C LEU A 135 -3.15 -4.34 -2.86
N PRO A 136 -2.27 -3.53 -3.49
CA PRO A 136 -0.93 -3.97 -3.87
C PRO A 136 -0.10 -4.47 -2.69
N ALA A 137 -0.23 -3.80 -1.54
CA ALA A 137 0.50 -4.18 -0.33
C ALA A 137 -0.10 -5.45 0.27
N ILE A 138 -1.43 -5.59 0.28
CA ILE A 138 -2.11 -6.82 0.70
C ILE A 138 -1.64 -8.01 -0.14
N ASN A 139 -1.63 -7.89 -1.47
CA ASN A 139 -1.15 -8.94 -2.36
C ASN A 139 0.29 -9.36 -2.01
N SER A 140 1.22 -8.39 -1.94
CA SER A 140 2.61 -8.69 -1.60
C SER A 140 2.78 -9.31 -0.19
N LEU A 141 1.88 -9.00 0.74
CA LEU A 141 1.86 -9.60 2.09
C LEU A 141 1.42 -11.06 2.04
N LEU A 142 0.37 -11.37 1.26
CA LEU A 142 -0.12 -12.74 1.07
C LEU A 142 0.94 -13.61 0.37
N ASP A 143 1.56 -13.07 -0.68
CA ASP A 143 2.62 -13.75 -1.43
C ASP A 143 3.84 -14.08 -0.56
N ALA A 144 4.16 -13.21 0.41
CA ALA A 144 5.27 -13.39 1.34
C ALA A 144 4.99 -14.36 2.49
N LEU A 145 3.71 -14.62 2.77
CA LEU A 145 3.23 -15.48 3.85
C LEU A 145 2.25 -16.54 3.33
N PRO A 146 2.61 -17.33 2.30
CA PRO A 146 1.67 -18.11 1.51
C PRO A 146 1.01 -19.27 2.25
N SER A 147 1.55 -19.66 3.42
CA SER A 147 1.00 -20.74 4.24
C SER A 147 -0.09 -20.28 5.21
N ALA A 148 -0.12 -18.99 5.57
CA ALA A 148 -1.03 -18.49 6.61
C ALA A 148 -2.45 -18.33 6.06
N PRO A 149 -3.49 -18.81 6.76
CA PRO A 149 -4.86 -18.40 6.46
C PRO A 149 -5.00 -16.88 6.67
N ALA A 150 -5.95 -16.28 5.96
CA ALA A 150 -6.18 -14.84 6.05
C ALA A 150 -7.67 -14.50 6.06
N THR A 151 -8.04 -13.49 6.83
CA THR A 151 -9.32 -12.79 6.70
C THR A 151 -9.06 -11.35 6.29
N ILE A 152 -9.67 -10.94 5.18
CA ILE A 152 -9.44 -9.64 4.55
C ILE A 152 -10.74 -8.85 4.60
N TRP A 153 -10.79 -7.81 5.44
CA TRP A 153 -11.87 -6.81 5.32
C TRP A 153 -11.45 -5.76 4.30
N PHE A 154 -12.11 -5.78 3.15
CA PHE A 154 -11.79 -4.91 2.02
C PHE A 154 -12.89 -3.85 1.86
N GLU A 155 -12.54 -2.57 2.03
CA GLU A 155 -13.49 -1.49 1.87
C GLU A 155 -13.69 -1.13 0.39
N GLY A 156 -14.87 -1.41 -0.14
CA GLY A 156 -15.20 -1.32 -1.55
C GLY A 156 -15.51 -2.69 -2.14
N THR A 157 -15.13 -2.88 -3.40
CA THR A 157 -15.25 -4.16 -4.11
C THR A 157 -13.95 -4.50 -4.82
N LEU A 158 -13.64 -5.79 -4.89
CA LEU A 158 -12.56 -6.42 -5.63
C LEU A 158 -12.96 -6.81 -7.05
N ASP A 159 -14.21 -6.59 -7.47
CA ASP A 159 -14.63 -6.93 -8.83
C ASP A 159 -13.72 -6.28 -9.88
N GLY A 160 -13.11 -7.11 -10.72
CA GLY A 160 -12.11 -6.72 -11.72
C GLY A 160 -10.74 -6.28 -11.17
N LEU A 161 -10.53 -6.24 -9.85
CA LEU A 161 -9.23 -5.90 -9.26
C LEU A 161 -8.29 -7.12 -9.20
N PRO A 162 -6.97 -6.93 -9.30
CA PRO A 162 -6.01 -8.02 -9.37
C PRO A 162 -5.69 -8.58 -7.98
N CYS A 163 -6.68 -9.15 -7.30
CA CYS A 163 -6.49 -9.71 -5.96
C CYS A 163 -5.76 -11.07 -6.00
N HIS A 164 -4.69 -11.23 -5.22
CA HIS A 164 -3.91 -12.47 -5.12
C HIS A 164 -4.46 -13.44 -4.06
N ALA A 165 -5.60 -13.12 -3.44
CA ALA A 165 -6.16 -13.97 -2.40
C ALA A 165 -6.62 -15.32 -2.98
N ASP A 166 -6.00 -16.41 -2.53
CA ASP A 166 -6.46 -17.79 -2.75
C ASP A 166 -7.80 -18.06 -2.02
N PRO A 167 -8.92 -18.28 -2.72
CA PRO A 167 -10.23 -18.51 -2.09
C PRO A 167 -10.32 -19.83 -1.32
N ALA A 168 -9.39 -20.77 -1.49
CA ALA A 168 -9.33 -22.00 -0.69
C ALA A 168 -8.72 -21.76 0.70
N ARG A 169 -8.04 -20.62 0.91
CA ARG A 169 -7.28 -20.30 2.13
C ARG A 169 -7.66 -18.96 2.76
N HIS A 170 -8.10 -18.01 1.95
CA HIS A 170 -8.36 -16.64 2.36
C HIS A 170 -9.85 -16.33 2.28
N GLU A 171 -10.37 -15.75 3.35
CA GLU A 171 -11.72 -15.25 3.42
C GLU A 171 -11.73 -13.75 3.14
N ILE A 172 -12.52 -13.32 2.15
CA ILE A 172 -12.68 -11.91 1.80
C ILE A 172 -14.04 -11.43 2.28
N ARG A 173 -14.04 -10.29 2.98
CA ARG A 173 -15.22 -9.59 3.46
C ARG A 173 -15.24 -8.19 2.87
N GLU A 174 -15.91 -8.05 1.72
CA GLU A 174 -16.14 -6.75 1.11
C GLU A 174 -17.11 -5.91 1.94
N VAL A 175 -16.73 -4.66 2.22
CA VAL A 175 -17.54 -3.73 3.00
C VAL A 175 -17.70 -2.43 2.21
N PRO A 176 -18.93 -2.02 1.84
CA PRO A 176 -19.11 -0.76 1.12
C PRO A 176 -18.67 0.42 1.98
N ARG A 177 -17.89 1.35 1.41
CA ARG A 177 -17.52 2.60 2.09
C ARG A 177 -18.78 3.42 2.36
N ARG A 178 -19.09 3.62 3.65
CA ARG A 178 -20.22 4.43 4.14
C ARG A 178 -19.79 5.20 5.37
N ASP A 179 -20.43 6.35 5.59
CA ASP A 179 -20.25 7.17 6.80
C ASP A 179 -18.78 7.45 7.10
N ALA A 180 -18.04 7.85 6.07
CA ALA A 180 -16.60 8.14 6.12
C ALA A 180 -15.73 7.01 6.70
N GLY A 181 -16.13 5.75 6.51
CA GLY A 181 -15.39 4.56 6.97
C GLY A 181 -15.95 3.93 8.24
N ALA A 182 -16.96 4.54 8.89
CA ALA A 182 -17.54 3.99 10.12
C ALA A 182 -18.12 2.58 9.93
N ARG A 183 -18.69 2.30 8.76
CA ARG A 183 -19.22 0.97 8.44
C ARG A 183 -18.15 -0.12 8.47
N LEU A 184 -16.95 0.16 7.96
CA LEU A 184 -15.81 -0.75 8.04
C LEU A 184 -15.39 -0.93 9.49
N THR A 185 -15.28 0.16 10.26
CA THR A 185 -14.84 0.07 11.66
C THR A 185 -15.80 -0.74 12.51
N ASP A 186 -17.11 -0.55 12.33
CA ASP A 186 -18.14 -1.26 13.09
C ASP A 186 -18.14 -2.75 12.74
N ARG A 187 -18.03 -3.07 11.45
CA ARG A 187 -17.99 -4.46 10.99
C ARG A 187 -16.78 -5.20 11.54
N VAL A 188 -15.59 -4.59 11.47
CA VAL A 188 -14.37 -5.18 12.03
C VAL A 188 -14.49 -5.35 13.54
N ARG A 189 -14.97 -4.35 14.28
CA ARG A 189 -15.14 -4.43 15.74
C ARG A 189 -16.11 -5.53 16.17
N ALA A 190 -17.16 -5.77 15.39
CA ALA A 190 -18.15 -6.80 15.69
C ALA A 190 -17.61 -8.22 15.45
N GLU A 191 -16.74 -8.42 14.47
CA GLU A 191 -16.37 -9.76 13.98
C GLU A 191 -14.94 -10.19 14.28
N LEU A 192 -14.02 -9.23 14.42
CA LEU A 192 -12.60 -9.53 14.64
C LEU A 192 -12.36 -10.40 15.89
N PRO A 193 -13.03 -10.19 17.04
CA PRO A 193 -12.84 -11.06 18.21
C PRO A 193 -13.11 -12.54 17.91
N VAL A 194 -14.10 -12.83 17.06
CA VAL A 194 -14.43 -14.21 16.65
C VAL A 194 -13.36 -14.78 15.73
N VAL A 195 -12.82 -13.97 14.82
CA VAL A 195 -11.72 -14.41 13.93
C VAL A 195 -10.43 -14.66 14.71
N LEU A 196 -10.18 -13.89 15.77
CA LEU A 196 -9.00 -14.06 16.60
C LEU A 196 -9.13 -15.20 17.63
N ASP A 197 -10.33 -15.70 17.89
CA ASP A 197 -10.55 -16.78 18.82
C ASP A 197 -9.81 -18.05 18.38
N GLY A 198 -9.06 -18.66 19.30
CA GLY A 198 -8.19 -19.80 18.99
C GLY A 198 -7.00 -19.52 18.06
N THR A 199 -6.71 -18.26 17.71
CA THR A 199 -5.51 -17.89 16.93
C THR A 199 -4.40 -17.43 17.88
N PRO A 200 -3.37 -18.26 18.17
CA PRO A 200 -2.35 -17.91 19.16
C PRO A 200 -1.43 -16.77 18.69
N ASP A 201 -1.18 -16.68 17.38
CA ASP A 201 -0.25 -15.73 16.78
C ASP A 201 -0.89 -15.01 15.59
N PRO A 202 -1.90 -14.15 15.80
CA PRO A 202 -2.50 -13.39 14.70
C PRO A 202 -1.56 -12.26 14.27
N TYR A 203 -1.55 -11.91 13.00
CA TYR A 203 -0.87 -10.71 12.50
C TYR A 203 -1.88 -9.78 11.84
N VAL A 204 -2.09 -8.61 12.43
CA VAL A 204 -3.06 -7.62 11.96
C VAL A 204 -2.35 -6.54 11.15
N TRP A 205 -2.73 -6.39 9.88
CA TRP A 205 -2.21 -5.42 8.96
C TRP A 205 -3.32 -4.47 8.50
N ILE A 206 -3.18 -3.18 8.77
CA ILE A 206 -4.23 -2.16 8.58
C ILE A 206 -3.69 -1.02 7.72
N ALA A 207 -4.28 -0.81 6.56
CA ALA A 207 -3.98 0.34 5.71
C ALA A 207 -5.20 0.80 4.93
N CYS A 208 -5.87 1.83 5.45
CA CYS A 208 -7.00 2.51 4.82
C CYS A 208 -6.71 4.03 4.81
N ASP A 209 -7.76 4.86 4.86
CA ASP A 209 -7.60 6.26 5.25
C ASP A 209 -7.06 6.39 6.69
N THR A 210 -6.48 7.55 6.97
CA THR A 210 -5.80 7.84 8.25
C THR A 210 -6.73 7.75 9.46
N ALA A 211 -8.00 8.16 9.34
CA ALA A 211 -8.93 8.15 10.47
C ALA A 211 -9.34 6.71 10.80
N THR A 212 -9.78 5.96 9.80
CA THR A 212 -10.15 4.54 9.90
C THR A 212 -8.99 3.70 10.44
N THR A 213 -7.80 3.88 9.87
CA THR A 213 -6.59 3.17 10.32
C THR A 213 -6.27 3.46 11.78
N ARG A 214 -6.34 4.72 12.22
CA ARG A 214 -6.07 5.10 13.62
C ARG A 214 -7.09 4.48 14.58
N THR A 215 -8.36 4.52 14.22
CA THR A 215 -9.46 3.96 15.02
C THR A 215 -9.28 2.47 15.22
N LEU A 216 -9.03 1.72 14.15
CA LEU A 216 -8.83 0.27 14.21
C LEU A 216 -7.52 -0.10 14.91
N ALA A 217 -6.44 0.61 14.63
CA ALA A 217 -5.17 0.37 15.32
C ALA A 217 -5.27 0.63 16.82
N ALA A 218 -6.06 1.62 17.26
CA ALA A 218 -6.32 1.85 18.68
C ALA A 218 -7.15 0.72 19.29
N TYR A 219 -8.22 0.29 18.60
CA TYR A 219 -9.06 -0.84 18.99
C TYR A 219 -8.24 -2.12 19.23
N VAL A 220 -7.51 -2.58 18.22
CA VAL A 220 -6.80 -3.87 18.30
C VAL A 220 -5.68 -3.89 19.34
N ARG A 221 -5.04 -2.74 19.59
CA ARG A 221 -3.95 -2.66 20.59
C ARG A 221 -4.46 -2.45 22.01
N ARG A 222 -5.52 -1.66 22.20
CA ARG A 222 -5.98 -1.24 23.54
C ARG A 222 -7.12 -2.12 24.06
N GLU A 223 -8.07 -2.45 23.19
CA GLU A 223 -9.25 -3.21 23.57
C GLU A 223 -9.02 -4.72 23.39
N LEU A 224 -8.36 -5.14 22.31
CA LEU A 224 -8.00 -6.56 22.09
C LEU A 224 -6.61 -6.95 22.61
N GLY A 225 -5.84 -5.98 23.12
CA GLY A 225 -4.56 -6.24 23.78
C GLY A 225 -3.44 -6.79 22.90
N LEU A 226 -3.54 -6.70 21.57
CA LEU A 226 -2.51 -7.25 20.68
C LEU A 226 -1.17 -6.52 20.83
N PRO A 227 -0.04 -7.25 20.90
CA PRO A 227 1.27 -6.63 21.00
C PRO A 227 1.62 -5.86 19.74
N ARG A 228 2.43 -4.82 19.88
CA ARG A 228 2.85 -3.96 18.75
C ARG A 228 3.54 -4.72 17.63
N THR A 229 4.26 -5.80 17.96
CA THR A 229 4.94 -6.68 16.98
C THR A 229 3.96 -7.48 16.13
N ARG A 230 2.69 -7.56 16.54
CA ARG A 230 1.60 -8.27 15.83
C ARG A 230 0.67 -7.33 15.08
N VAL A 231 0.94 -6.02 15.09
CA VAL A 231 0.08 -5.02 14.46
C VAL A 231 0.91 -4.07 13.61
N HIS A 232 0.67 -4.10 12.30
CA HIS A 232 1.10 -3.06 11.38
C HIS A 232 -0.08 -2.15 11.04
N ALA A 233 0.08 -0.84 11.20
CA ALA A 233 -0.96 0.12 10.87
C ALA A 233 -0.37 1.39 10.24
N GLN A 234 -0.77 1.68 9.00
CA GLN A 234 -0.30 2.84 8.26
C GLN A 234 -1.44 3.48 7.46
N GLY A 235 -1.77 4.74 7.77
CA GLY A 235 -2.78 5.48 6.99
C GLY A 235 -2.21 5.82 5.61
N TYR A 236 -2.80 5.25 4.56
CA TYR A 236 -2.31 5.41 3.18
C TYR A 236 -2.75 6.74 2.56
N TRP A 237 -3.94 7.20 2.93
CA TRP A 237 -4.48 8.46 2.44
C TRP A 237 -5.21 9.21 3.54
N ARG A 238 -5.61 10.44 3.24
CA ARG A 238 -6.48 11.26 4.09
C ARG A 238 -7.66 11.67 3.24
N ALA A 239 -8.86 11.49 3.78
CA ALA A 239 -10.03 12.12 3.19
C ALA A 239 -9.85 13.64 3.22
N SER A 240 -10.17 14.27 2.10
CA SER A 240 -10.18 15.72 1.92
C SER A 240 -11.29 16.37 2.75
#